data_AF-A0A1I0RQS8-F1
#
_entry.id   AF-A0A1I0RQS8-F1
#
_cell.length_a   1.000
_cell.length_b   1.000
_cell.length_c   1.000
_cell.angle_alpha   90.00
_cell.angle_beta   90.00
_cell.angle_gamma   90.00
#
_symmetry.space_group_name_H-M   'P 1'
#
loop_
_entity.id
_entity.type
_entity.pdbx_description
1 polymer ?
#
loop_
_entity_poly.entity_id
_entity_poly.type
_entity_poly.pdbx_seq_one_letter_code
_entity_poly.pdbx_strand_id
1 'polypeptide(L)'
;MIEKIAYCLTDDGYSNFVVPYPGKSGIRMKDLADKTSLGHIGDSFLFLHKQWGPWVHLRLLFTDAHFESDKNSDINACNHCGKCISACPAKAIYIDHFKGIDCGEYQMSQYIGVKDNYYWNCEVCARICPIGNSPLSLKIISDI
;
A
#
# COMPACT_ATOMS: atom_id res chain seq x y z
N MET A 1 8.35 -15.05 0.36
CA MET A 1 8.96 -14.46 -0.85
C MET A 1 10.18 -13.63 -0.48
N ILE A 2 10.05 -12.57 0.32
CA ILE A 2 11.18 -11.73 0.75
C ILE A 2 12.29 -12.51 1.49
N GLU A 3 11.94 -13.53 2.28
CA GLU A 3 12.94 -14.40 2.94
C GLU A 3 13.84 -15.16 1.96
N LYS A 4 13.33 -15.50 0.77
CA LYS A 4 14.15 -16.14 -0.27
C LYS A 4 15.16 -15.15 -0.85
N ILE A 5 14.76 -13.88 -1.01
CA ILE A 5 15.66 -12.81 -1.45
C ILE A 5 16.75 -12.57 -0.40
N ALA A 6 16.36 -12.50 0.88
CA ALA A 6 17.30 -12.38 2.01
C ALA A 6 18.30 -13.54 2.04
N TYR A 7 17.83 -14.76 1.83
CA TYR A 7 18.71 -15.93 1.75
C TYR A 7 19.74 -15.82 0.63
N CYS A 8 19.32 -15.46 -0.59
CA CYS A 8 20.24 -15.28 -1.71
C CYS A 8 21.26 -14.17 -1.45
N LEU A 9 20.85 -13.03 -0.88
CA LEU A 9 21.78 -11.95 -0.53
C LEU A 9 22.82 -12.40 0.50
N THR A 10 22.41 -13.17 1.51
CA THR A 10 23.34 -13.74 2.50
C THR A 10 24.31 -14.74 1.84
N ASP A 11 23.82 -15.59 0.93
CA ASP A 11 24.65 -16.56 0.20
C ASP A 11 25.70 -15.86 -0.68
N ASP A 12 25.33 -14.72 -1.28
CA ASP A 12 26.23 -13.84 -2.04
C ASP A 12 27.16 -12.98 -1.16
N GLY A 13 27.07 -13.11 0.18
CA GLY A 13 27.95 -12.43 1.13
C GLY A 13 27.51 -11.03 1.56
N TYR A 14 26.27 -10.63 1.27
CA TYR A 14 25.71 -9.32 1.63
C TYR A 14 24.94 -9.36 2.95
N SER A 15 25.18 -8.37 3.81
CA SER A 15 24.39 -8.17 5.02
C SER A 15 23.00 -7.70 4.65
N ASN A 16 21.99 -8.20 5.35
CA ASN A 16 20.61 -7.76 5.14
C ASN A 16 19.74 -7.85 6.40
N PHE A 17 18.64 -7.11 6.38
CA PHE A 17 17.63 -7.08 7.43
C PHE A 17 16.23 -6.98 6.83
N VAL A 18 15.42 -8.03 7.04
CA VAL A 18 14.00 -8.03 6.67
C VAL A 18 13.20 -7.28 7.73
N VAL A 19 12.51 -6.22 7.31
CA VAL A 19 11.66 -5.46 8.23
C VAL A 19 10.45 -6.29 8.62
N PRO A 20 10.17 -6.48 9.94
CA PRO A 20 9.04 -7.28 10.40
C PRO A 20 7.69 -6.75 9.89
N TYR A 21 6.82 -7.68 9.49
CA TYR A 21 5.43 -7.39 9.13
C TYR A 21 4.57 -8.66 9.29
N PRO A 22 3.37 -8.57 9.90
CA PRO A 22 2.75 -7.36 10.47
C PRO A 22 3.47 -6.89 11.75
N GLY A 23 3.39 -5.59 12.07
CA GLY A 23 4.01 -5.05 13.29
C GLY A 23 4.45 -3.59 13.17
N LYS A 24 4.98 -3.04 14.27
CA LYS A 24 5.57 -1.70 14.31
C LYS A 24 7.07 -1.81 14.02
N SER A 25 7.51 -1.20 12.91
CA SER A 25 8.93 -1.13 12.54
C SER A 25 9.53 0.27 12.67
N GLY A 26 8.71 1.30 12.94
CA GLY A 26 9.13 2.71 12.91
C GLY A 26 9.39 3.26 11.51
N ILE A 27 9.20 2.45 10.45
CA ILE A 27 9.51 2.81 9.07
C ILE A 27 8.23 3.02 8.27
N ARG A 28 8.14 4.16 7.57
CA ARG A 28 7.03 4.46 6.64
C ARG A 28 7.34 3.84 5.27
N MET A 29 6.85 2.61 5.06
CA MET A 29 7.13 1.84 3.84
C MET A 29 6.62 2.53 2.57
N LYS A 30 5.48 3.23 2.63
CA LYS A 30 4.94 3.99 1.49
C LYS A 30 5.88 5.10 1.05
N ASP A 31 6.43 5.87 1.99
CA ASP A 31 7.39 6.95 1.70
C ASP A 31 8.68 6.44 1.07
N LEU A 32 9.11 5.21 1.40
CA LEU A 32 10.27 4.59 0.74
C LEU A 32 9.93 4.10 -0.65
N ALA A 33 8.75 3.49 -0.83
CA ALA A 33 8.26 3.08 -2.14
C ALA A 33 8.07 4.28 -3.09
N ASP A 34 7.65 5.43 -2.58
CA ASP A 34 7.48 6.69 -3.32
C ASP A 34 8.80 7.27 -3.86
N LYS A 35 9.95 6.80 -3.34
CA LYS A 35 11.29 7.15 -3.85
C LYS A 35 11.80 6.20 -4.93
N THR A 36 10.96 5.29 -5.40
CA THR A 36 11.31 4.30 -6.44
C THR A 36 10.56 4.58 -7.73
N SER A 37 11.02 4.02 -8.84
CA SER A 37 10.35 4.09 -10.15
C SER A 37 9.14 3.15 -10.30
N LEU A 38 8.57 2.68 -9.18
CA LEU A 38 7.44 1.75 -9.16
C LEU A 38 6.08 2.45 -9.10
N GLY A 39 6.02 3.68 -8.61
CA GLY A 39 4.75 4.37 -8.39
C GLY A 39 4.89 5.55 -7.42
N HIS A 40 3.75 6.12 -7.04
CA HIS A 40 3.70 7.27 -6.13
C HIS A 40 2.52 7.20 -5.16
N ILE A 41 2.63 7.92 -4.04
CA ILE A 41 1.51 8.14 -3.12
C ILE A 41 0.46 9.02 -3.80
N GLY A 42 -0.76 8.51 -3.97
CA GLY A 42 -1.88 9.27 -4.56
C GLY A 42 -2.73 10.00 -3.52
N ASP A 43 -3.77 10.70 -3.99
CA ASP A 43 -4.73 11.45 -3.14
C ASP A 43 -5.40 10.58 -2.06
N SER A 44 -5.49 9.26 -2.27
CA SER A 44 -6.01 8.33 -1.27
C SER A 44 -5.05 8.06 -0.10
N PHE A 45 -3.85 8.64 -0.13
CA PHE A 45 -2.71 8.37 0.75
C PHE A 45 -2.22 6.91 0.71
N LEU A 46 -2.66 6.13 -0.28
CA LEU A 46 -2.10 4.81 -0.60
C LEU A 46 -0.96 4.97 -1.61
N PHE A 47 0.00 4.05 -1.57
CA PHE A 47 0.98 3.93 -2.64
C PHE A 47 0.31 3.31 -3.87
N LEU A 48 0.40 3.99 -5.01
CA LEU A 48 -0.16 3.54 -6.29
C LEU A 48 0.97 3.05 -7.18
N HIS A 49 1.05 1.73 -7.35
CA HIS A 49 1.96 1.14 -8.34
C HIS A 49 1.51 1.53 -9.75
N LYS A 50 2.46 1.88 -10.64
CA LYS A 50 2.17 2.34 -12.01
C LYS A 50 1.29 1.40 -12.83
N GLN A 51 1.37 0.09 -12.56
CA GLN A 51 0.58 -0.94 -13.26
C GLN A 51 -0.59 -1.50 -12.43
N TRP A 52 -0.44 -1.57 -11.11
CA TRP A 52 -1.36 -2.32 -10.24
C TRP A 52 -2.19 -1.40 -9.33
N GLY A 53 -1.92 -0.09 -9.38
CA GLY A 53 -2.60 0.89 -8.54
C GLY A 53 -2.42 0.57 -7.05
N PRO A 54 -3.47 0.71 -6.22
CA PRO A 54 -3.38 0.49 -4.78
C PRO A 54 -3.27 -1.01 -4.40
N TRP A 55 -3.35 -1.93 -5.36
CA TRP A 55 -3.43 -3.38 -5.13
C TRP A 55 -2.05 -4.02 -4.99
N VAL A 56 -1.24 -3.46 -4.10
CA VAL A 56 0.11 -3.96 -3.82
C VAL A 56 0.33 -4.08 -2.32
N HIS A 57 1.09 -5.11 -1.95
CA HIS A 57 1.54 -5.29 -0.58
C HIS A 57 3.02 -4.95 -0.48
N LEU A 58 3.36 -3.95 0.33
CA LEU A 58 4.74 -3.51 0.50
C LEU A 58 5.45 -4.35 1.55
N ARG A 59 6.65 -4.82 1.20
CA ARG A 59 7.61 -5.45 2.11
C ARG A 59 8.95 -4.76 1.92
N LEU A 60 9.75 -4.70 2.99
CA LEU A 60 11.01 -3.97 3.00
C LEU A 60 12.14 -4.86 3.51
N LEU A 61 13.28 -4.80 2.81
CA LEU A 61 14.54 -5.43 3.17
C LEU A 61 15.62 -4.37 2.98
N PHE A 62 16.47 -4.20 3.99
CA PHE A 62 17.69 -3.40 3.87
C PHE A 62 18.86 -4.32 3.58
N THR A 63 19.82 -3.85 2.80
CA THR A 63 21.04 -4.59 2.49
C THR A 63 22.17 -3.63 2.12
N ASP A 64 23.41 -4.08 2.27
CA ASP A 64 24.62 -3.42 1.79
C ASP A 64 24.98 -3.78 0.34
N ALA A 65 24.21 -4.67 -0.30
CA ALA A 65 24.35 -4.97 -1.72
C ALA A 65 24.17 -3.71 -2.57
N HIS A 66 25.03 -3.54 -3.56
CA HIS A 66 24.99 -2.39 -4.45
C HIS A 66 24.06 -2.66 -5.63
N PHE A 67 23.10 -1.77 -5.85
CA PHE A 67 22.19 -1.81 -6.98
C PHE A 67 22.29 -0.50 -7.75
N GLU A 68 22.29 -0.58 -9.07
CA GLU A 68 21.97 0.58 -9.89
C GLU A 68 20.51 0.95 -9.64
N SER A 69 20.26 2.17 -9.18
CA SER A 69 18.88 2.65 -9.09
C SER A 69 18.48 3.26 -10.43
N ASP A 70 17.33 2.83 -10.94
CA ASP A 70 16.63 3.62 -11.94
C ASP A 70 16.22 4.93 -11.26
N LYS A 71 16.98 5.99 -11.57
CA LYS A 71 16.66 7.34 -11.11
C LYS A 71 15.22 7.67 -11.51
N ASN A 72 14.46 8.17 -10.54
CA ASN A 72 13.07 8.62 -10.66
C ASN A 72 12.75 9.14 -12.06
N SER A 73 12.07 8.32 -12.85
CA SER A 73 11.23 8.84 -13.93
C SER A 73 10.05 9.55 -13.26
N ASP A 74 9.67 10.74 -13.73
CA ASP A 74 8.40 11.39 -13.37
C ASP A 74 7.25 10.42 -13.68
N ILE A 75 6.85 9.62 -12.70
CA ILE A 75 5.73 8.69 -12.84
C ILE A 75 4.54 9.40 -12.24
N ASN A 76 3.64 9.91 -13.08
CA ASN A 76 2.39 10.41 -12.54
C ASN A 76 1.44 9.22 -12.28
N ALA A 77 1.53 8.60 -11.10
CA ALA A 77 0.72 7.44 -10.75
C ALA A 77 -0.73 7.80 -10.39
N CYS A 78 -0.99 9.03 -9.94
CA CYS A 78 -2.32 9.50 -9.59
C CYS A 78 -2.81 10.53 -10.61
N ASN A 79 -4.01 10.34 -11.17
CA ASN A 79 -4.60 11.31 -12.08
C ASN A 79 -5.41 12.42 -11.39
N HIS A 80 -5.29 12.54 -10.06
CA HIS A 80 -5.97 13.53 -9.21
C HIS A 80 -7.49 13.65 -9.46
N CYS A 81 -8.16 12.53 -9.74
CA CYS A 81 -9.58 12.53 -10.07
C CYS A 81 -10.51 12.77 -8.88
N GLY A 82 -10.00 12.82 -7.63
CA GLY A 82 -10.80 13.07 -6.42
C GLY A 82 -11.80 11.99 -6.01
N LYS A 83 -11.93 10.88 -6.77
CA LYS A 83 -12.92 9.82 -6.48
C LYS A 83 -12.76 9.20 -5.09
N CYS A 84 -11.53 9.01 -4.63
CA CYS A 84 -11.25 8.49 -3.28
C CYS A 84 -11.73 9.45 -2.18
N ILE A 85 -11.59 10.77 -2.37
CA ILE A 85 -12.07 11.80 -1.46
C ILE A 85 -13.59 11.74 -1.35
N SER A 86 -14.29 11.77 -2.50
CA SER A 86 -15.75 11.73 -2.53
C SER A 86 -16.35 10.44 -1.98
N ALA A 87 -15.69 9.30 -2.19
CA ALA A 87 -16.20 8.00 -1.78
C ALA A 87 -15.86 7.61 -0.33
N CYS A 88 -14.96 8.33 0.36
CA CYS A 88 -14.50 7.93 1.69
C CYS A 88 -15.66 8.00 2.72
N PRO A 89 -16.12 6.86 3.26
CA PRO A 89 -17.24 6.86 4.21
C PRO A 89 -16.87 7.52 5.55
N ALA A 90 -15.58 7.44 5.92
CA ALA A 90 -15.04 8.08 7.12
C ALA A 90 -14.80 9.59 6.96
N LYS A 91 -14.93 10.14 5.73
CA LYS A 91 -14.56 11.53 5.40
C LYS A 91 -13.14 11.91 5.85
N ALA A 92 -12.23 10.94 5.77
CA ALA A 92 -10.87 11.07 6.32
C ALA A 92 -9.84 11.60 5.30
N ILE A 93 -10.18 11.67 4.02
CA ILE A 93 -9.25 12.01 2.93
C ILE A 93 -9.51 13.44 2.48
N TYR A 94 -8.47 14.28 2.53
CA TYR A 94 -8.47 15.66 2.04
C TYR A 94 -7.32 15.84 1.05
N ILE A 95 -7.33 16.94 0.29
CA ILE A 95 -6.32 17.20 -0.74
C ILE A 95 -4.89 17.36 -0.19
N ASP A 96 -4.78 17.85 1.04
CA ASP A 96 -3.52 18.23 1.68
C ASP A 96 -3.19 17.40 2.92
N HIS A 97 -4.16 16.65 3.46
CA HIS A 97 -3.97 15.83 4.65
C HIS A 97 -4.89 14.61 4.72
N PHE A 98 -4.51 13.66 5.57
CA PHE A 98 -5.27 12.46 5.85
C PHE A 98 -5.51 12.30 7.34
N LYS A 99 -6.78 12.19 7.73
CA LYS A 99 -7.18 11.90 9.12
C LYS A 99 -7.14 10.40 9.37
N GLY A 100 -5.93 9.88 9.58
CA GLY A 100 -5.70 8.46 9.79
C GLY A 100 -6.40 7.87 11.02
N ILE A 101 -6.65 8.69 12.05
CA ILE A 101 -7.40 8.29 13.24
C ILE A 101 -8.86 8.01 12.86
N ASP A 102 -9.55 8.97 12.23
CA ASP A 102 -10.94 8.83 11.78
C ASP A 102 -11.12 7.62 10.85
N CYS A 103 -10.16 7.40 9.93
CA CYS A 103 -10.18 6.22 9.07
C CYS A 103 -10.03 4.92 9.87
N GLY A 104 -9.14 4.90 10.87
CA GLY A 104 -8.93 3.75 11.75
C GLY A 104 -10.15 3.43 12.61
N GLU A 105 -10.75 4.45 13.22
CA GLU A 105 -11.98 4.33 14.00
C GLU A 105 -13.14 3.80 13.15
N TYR A 106 -13.30 4.32 11.93
CA TYR A 106 -14.29 3.80 10.99
C TYR A 106 -14.02 2.33 10.67
N GLN A 107 -12.79 1.94 10.32
CA GLN A 107 -12.46 0.53 10.06
C GLN A 107 -12.76 -0.37 11.25
N MET A 108 -12.46 0.07 12.48
CA MET A 108 -12.79 -0.65 13.70
C MET A 108 -14.31 -0.78 13.92
N SER A 109 -15.10 0.26 13.59
CA SER A 109 -16.56 0.19 13.67
C SER A 109 -17.19 -0.78 12.66
N GLN A 110 -16.53 -0.98 11.52
CA GLN A 110 -16.95 -1.94 10.50
C GLN A 110 -16.35 -3.34 10.72
N TYR A 111 -15.56 -3.52 11.77
CA TYR A 111 -14.84 -4.76 12.02
C TYR A 111 -15.82 -5.86 12.43
N ILE A 112 -16.05 -6.81 11.52
CA ILE A 112 -16.89 -7.98 11.74
C ILE A 112 -16.10 -9.24 12.14
N GLY A 113 -14.80 -9.11 12.43
CA GLY A 113 -13.89 -10.22 12.68
C GLY A 113 -13.17 -10.72 11.41
N VAL A 114 -12.52 -11.88 11.54
CA VAL A 114 -11.91 -12.59 10.40
C VAL A 114 -12.96 -13.53 9.80
N LYS A 115 -13.34 -13.30 8.54
CA LYS A 115 -14.20 -14.22 7.79
C LYS A 115 -13.38 -14.82 6.65
N ASP A 116 -13.35 -16.14 6.55
CA ASP A 116 -12.63 -16.86 5.48
C ASP A 116 -11.13 -16.51 5.36
N ASN A 117 -10.43 -16.33 6.49
CA ASN A 117 -9.04 -15.86 6.56
C ASN A 117 -8.80 -14.45 5.98
N TYR A 118 -9.86 -13.68 5.75
CA TYR A 118 -9.80 -12.29 5.32
C TYR A 118 -10.08 -11.37 6.51
N TYR A 119 -9.12 -10.49 6.81
CA TYR A 119 -9.36 -9.37 7.72
C TYR A 119 -10.19 -8.33 6.98
N TRP A 120 -11.45 -8.14 7.38
CA TRP A 120 -12.31 -7.16 6.74
C TRP A 120 -11.84 -5.74 7.12
N ASN A 121 -11.21 -5.07 6.17
CA ASN A 121 -10.86 -3.65 6.27
C ASN A 121 -11.63 -2.87 5.19
N CYS A 122 -11.88 -1.58 5.45
CA CYS A 122 -12.49 -0.70 4.45
C CYS A 122 -11.56 -0.54 3.24
N GLU A 123 -12.06 -0.85 2.04
CA GLU A 123 -11.30 -0.78 0.78
C GLU A 123 -11.91 0.21 -0.23
N VAL A 124 -12.90 1.01 0.19
CA VAL A 124 -13.70 1.85 -0.71
C VAL A 124 -12.82 2.77 -1.57
N CYS A 125 -11.82 3.43 -0.96
CA CYS A 125 -10.92 4.32 -1.69
C CYS A 125 -9.99 3.59 -2.68
N ALA A 126 -9.61 2.35 -2.40
CA ALA A 126 -8.80 1.52 -3.29
C ALA A 126 -9.64 1.00 -4.47
N ARG A 127 -10.89 0.59 -4.21
CA ARG A 127 -11.82 0.05 -5.21
C ARG A 127 -12.34 1.08 -6.20
N ILE A 128 -12.55 2.31 -5.76
CA ILE A 128 -12.99 3.40 -6.64
C ILE A 128 -11.83 4.01 -7.45
N CYS A 129 -10.58 3.72 -7.06
CA CYS A 129 -9.40 4.24 -7.74
C CYS A 129 -9.37 3.71 -9.19
N PRO A 130 -9.27 4.58 -10.20
CA PRO A 130 -9.20 4.14 -11.60
C PRO A 130 -7.81 3.63 -12.00
N ILE A 131 -6.82 3.71 -11.12
CA ILE A 131 -5.44 3.31 -11.39
C ILE A 131 -5.29 1.83 -11.06
N GLY A 132 -4.73 1.07 -12.00
CA GLY A 132 -4.60 -0.37 -11.90
C GLY A 132 -5.93 -1.12 -12.05
N ASN A 133 -5.86 -2.44 -12.02
CA ASN A 133 -7.04 -3.30 -12.06
C ASN A 133 -7.28 -3.89 -10.67
N SER A 134 -8.51 -3.75 -10.16
CA SER A 134 -8.91 -4.46 -8.95
C SER A 134 -8.78 -5.97 -9.18
N PRO A 135 -8.26 -6.74 -8.20
CA PRO A 135 -8.22 -8.19 -8.31
C PRO A 135 -9.65 -8.70 -8.52
N LEU A 136 -9.88 -9.32 -9.68
CA LEU A 136 -11.18 -9.66 -10.29
C LEU A 136 -12.09 -10.59 -9.44
N SER A 137 -11.71 -10.94 -8.21
CA SER A 137 -12.37 -12.00 -7.41
C SER A 137 -12.96 -11.57 -6.06
N LEU A 138 -12.72 -10.35 -5.56
CA LEU A 138 -13.31 -9.94 -4.28
C LEU A 138 -14.58 -9.14 -4.52
N LYS A 139 -15.72 -9.84 -4.64
CA LYS A 139 -17.04 -9.20 -4.48
C LYS A 139 -17.09 -8.60 -3.06
N ILE A 140 -17.34 -7.30 -2.94
CA ILE A 140 -17.82 -6.74 -1.68
C ILE A 140 -19.11 -7.49 -1.40
N ILE A 141 -19.16 -8.28 -0.32
CA ILE A 141 -20.45 -8.75 0.19
C ILE A 141 -21.09 -7.50 0.78
N SER A 142 -21.80 -6.74 -0.05
CA SER A 142 -22.47 -5.49 0.34
C SER A 142 -23.82 -5.74 1.02
N ASP A 143 -24.14 -6.99 1.36
CA ASP A 143 -25.43 -7.38 1.92
C ASP A 143 -25.23 -8.03 3.30
N ILE A 144 -24.90 -7.21 4.31
CA ILE A 144 -25.34 -7.38 5.71
C ILE A 144 -25.66 -5.99 6.25
#